data_AF-A0A522SYY5-F1
#
_entry.id   AF-A0A522SYY5-F1
#
_cell.length_a   1.000
_cell.length_b   1.000
_cell.length_c   1.000
_cell.angle_alpha   90.00
_cell.angle_beta   90.00
_cell.angle_gamma   90.00
#
_symmetry.space_group_name_H-M   'P 1'
#
loop_
_entity.id
_entity.type
_entity.pdbx_description
1 polymer ?
#
loop_
_entity_poly.entity_id
_entity_poly.type
_entity_poly.pdbx_seq_one_letter_code
_entity_poly.pdbx_strand_id
1 'polypeptide(L)'
;MNQHTDDDIPPFDDPAHEREWLAQESAMRRERLQLDPVDDDARGRRYRLLARVLREPLPEALPADFAQQVAARVASVRQPTSVIHFEFALLFALAAALVASAGIVTAIYGRAWLQQFSDLLPPFHAPTLGWLLALGGCLATSWLLGRWHQPPTTATPL
;
A
#
# COMPACT_ATOMS: atom_id res chain seq x y z
N MET A 1 11.79 2.02 -13.80
CA MET A 1 10.55 1.87 -14.60
C MET A 1 9.46 2.48 -13.74
N ASN A 2 9.14 3.75 -14.00
CA ASN A 2 8.31 4.56 -13.12
C ASN A 2 6.86 4.13 -13.31
N GLN A 3 6.23 3.59 -12.25
CA GLN A 3 4.80 3.33 -12.25
C GLN A 3 4.09 4.68 -12.29
N HIS A 4 3.56 4.99 -13.46
CA HIS A 4 2.77 6.17 -13.77
C HIS A 4 1.50 6.12 -12.90
N THR A 5 1.37 7.03 -11.94
CA THR A 5 0.25 7.14 -11.01
C THR A 5 -0.97 7.73 -11.74
N ASP A 6 -1.47 7.03 -12.75
CA ASP A 6 -2.57 7.50 -13.63
C ASP A 6 -3.70 6.45 -13.73
N ASP A 7 -3.61 5.35 -12.97
CA ASP A 7 -4.42 4.13 -13.16
C ASP A 7 -5.61 3.95 -12.19
N ASP A 8 -6.04 4.98 -11.45
CA ASP A 8 -7.18 4.86 -10.51
C ASP A 8 -8.42 5.67 -10.94
N ILE A 9 -8.68 5.76 -12.25
CA ILE A 9 -10.02 6.16 -12.72
C ILE A 9 -10.78 4.86 -13.01
N PRO A 10 -11.81 4.50 -12.24
CA PRO A 10 -12.61 3.32 -12.52
C PRO A 10 -13.19 3.41 -13.94
N PRO A 11 -13.27 2.29 -14.68
CA PRO A 11 -13.80 2.29 -16.03
C PRO A 11 -15.22 2.84 -16.03
N PHE A 12 -15.55 3.71 -17.00
CA PHE A 12 -16.89 4.24 -17.16
C PHE A 12 -17.81 3.18 -17.75
N ASP A 13 -18.96 2.94 -17.12
CA ASP A 13 -19.98 2.01 -17.61
C ASP A 13 -20.68 2.52 -18.88
N ASP A 14 -20.63 3.83 -19.16
CA ASP A 14 -21.30 4.48 -20.29
C ASP A 14 -20.34 5.43 -21.05
N PRO A 15 -20.18 5.27 -22.37
CA PRO A 15 -19.33 6.13 -23.18
C PRO A 15 -19.82 7.60 -23.22
N ALA A 16 -21.09 7.88 -22.93
CA ALA A 16 -21.54 9.26 -22.79
C ALA A 16 -20.98 9.93 -21.52
N HIS A 17 -20.90 9.18 -20.41
CA HIS A 17 -20.30 9.65 -19.16
C HIS A 17 -18.79 9.84 -19.27
N GLU A 18 -18.11 8.98 -20.02
CA GLU A 18 -16.68 9.16 -20.30
C GLU A 18 -16.42 10.44 -21.12
N ARG A 19 -17.19 10.66 -22.19
CA ARG A 19 -17.09 11.91 -22.99
C ARG A 19 -17.39 13.14 -22.15
N GLU A 20 -18.34 13.04 -21.24
CA GLU A 20 -18.68 14.09 -20.29
C GLU A 20 -17.51 14.43 -19.39
N TRP A 21 -16.93 13.39 -18.77
CA TRP A 21 -15.80 13.52 -17.87
C TRP A 21 -14.59 14.13 -18.59
N LEU A 22 -14.28 13.68 -19.81
CA LEU A 22 -13.19 14.23 -20.63
C LEU A 22 -13.40 15.72 -20.97
N ALA A 23 -14.64 16.13 -21.26
CA ALA A 23 -14.97 17.53 -21.52
C ALA A 23 -14.74 18.42 -20.29
N GLN A 24 -15.03 17.90 -19.09
CA GLN A 24 -14.79 18.60 -17.83
C GLN A 24 -13.29 18.65 -17.49
N GLU A 25 -12.60 17.52 -17.59
CA GLU A 25 -11.16 17.41 -17.30
C GLU A 25 -10.32 18.28 -18.23
N SER A 26 -10.64 18.29 -19.53
CA SER A 26 -9.98 19.16 -20.50
C SER A 26 -10.21 20.65 -20.21
N ALA A 27 -11.43 21.05 -19.86
CA ALA A 27 -11.74 22.44 -19.50
C ALA A 27 -11.02 22.88 -18.20
N MET A 28 -11.00 22.03 -17.17
CA MET A 28 -10.26 22.28 -15.93
C MET A 28 -8.75 22.43 -16.19
N ARG A 29 -8.18 21.57 -17.03
CA ARG A 29 -6.77 21.62 -17.40
C ARG A 29 -6.44 22.89 -18.20
N ARG A 30 -7.28 23.27 -19.16
CA ARG A 30 -7.09 24.50 -19.95
C ARG A 30 -7.16 25.76 -19.08
N GLU A 31 -8.09 25.82 -18.12
CA GLU A 31 -8.17 26.92 -17.15
C GLU A 31 -6.95 26.95 -16.23
N ARG A 32 -6.48 25.79 -15.75
CA ARG A 32 -5.25 25.70 -14.91
C ARG A 32 -4.02 26.21 -15.64
N LEU A 33 -3.92 25.93 -16.94
CA LEU A 33 -2.84 26.36 -17.82
C LEU A 33 -3.05 27.77 -18.42
N GLN A 34 -4.15 28.45 -18.08
CA GLN A 34 -4.52 29.78 -18.61
C GLN A 34 -4.51 29.84 -20.16
N LEU A 35 -4.94 28.77 -20.82
CA LEU A 35 -5.02 28.71 -22.28
C LEU A 35 -6.15 29.59 -22.82
N ASP A 36 -6.01 30.08 -24.04
CA ASP A 36 -7.00 30.98 -24.67
C ASP A 36 -8.41 30.34 -24.70
N PRO A 37 -9.49 31.02 -24.25
CA PRO A 37 -10.86 30.54 -24.35
C PRO A 37 -11.51 30.65 -25.74
N VAL A 38 -10.85 31.26 -26.75
CA VAL A 38 -11.45 31.50 -28.07
C VAL A 38 -11.97 30.23 -28.75
N ASP A 39 -11.26 29.11 -28.62
CA ASP A 39 -11.64 27.83 -29.24
C ASP A 39 -12.63 27.01 -28.40
N ASP A 40 -13.04 27.49 -27.23
CA ASP A 40 -13.93 26.74 -26.36
C ASP A 40 -15.39 26.83 -26.84
N ASP A 41 -16.04 25.67 -26.90
CA ASP A 41 -17.48 25.58 -27.11
C ASP A 41 -18.27 26.16 -25.91
N ALA A 42 -19.59 26.32 -26.07
CA ALA A 42 -20.44 26.88 -25.02
C ALA A 42 -20.39 26.07 -23.72
N ARG A 43 -20.08 24.78 -23.82
CA ARG A 43 -19.98 23.85 -22.70
C ARG A 43 -18.65 24.00 -21.95
N GLY A 44 -17.53 24.01 -22.67
CA GLY A 44 -16.19 24.25 -22.11
C GLY A 44 -16.11 25.58 -21.36
N ARG A 45 -16.73 26.64 -21.89
CA ARG A 45 -16.81 27.93 -21.19
C ARG A 45 -17.54 27.84 -19.84
N ARG A 46 -18.60 27.02 -19.73
CA ARG A 46 -19.29 26.78 -18.45
C ARG A 46 -18.40 26.00 -17.47
N TYR A 47 -17.70 24.98 -17.95
CA TYR A 47 -16.79 24.21 -17.10
C TYR A 47 -15.59 25.03 -16.62
N ARG A 48 -15.05 25.93 -17.45
CA ARG A 48 -14.02 26.87 -16.99
C ARG A 48 -14.53 27.81 -15.90
N LEU A 49 -15.74 28.33 -16.04
CA LEU A 49 -16.36 29.17 -15.01
C LEU A 49 -16.48 28.39 -13.69
N LEU A 50 -16.96 27.14 -13.74
CA LEU A 50 -17.03 26.29 -12.56
C LEU A 50 -15.64 26.03 -11.95
N ALA A 51 -14.65 25.71 -12.77
CA ALA A 51 -13.27 25.50 -12.32
C ALA A 51 -12.71 26.75 -11.61
N ARG A 52 -13.03 27.95 -12.12
CA ARG A 52 -12.62 29.22 -11.51
C ARG A 52 -13.31 29.44 -10.16
N VAL A 53 -14.63 29.24 -10.10
CA VAL A 53 -15.41 29.40 -8.86
C VAL A 53 -14.94 28.41 -7.78
N LEU A 54 -14.66 27.17 -8.15
CA LEU A 54 -14.15 26.15 -7.22
C LEU A 54 -12.73 26.43 -6.73
N ARG A 55 -11.94 27.18 -7.52
CA ARG A 55 -10.56 27.54 -7.18
C ARG A 55 -10.48 28.82 -6.35
N GLU A 56 -11.54 29.62 -6.34
CA GLU A 56 -11.59 30.83 -5.52
C GLU A 56 -11.34 30.43 -4.05
N PRO A 57 -10.32 31.01 -3.39
CA PRO A 57 -10.03 30.66 -2.02
C PRO A 57 -11.25 30.98 -1.16
N LEU A 58 -11.70 30.01 -0.36
CA LEU A 58 -12.77 30.26 0.60
C LEU A 58 -12.33 31.44 1.49
N PRO A 59 -13.21 32.44 1.69
CA PRO A 59 -12.86 33.66 2.44
C PRO A 59 -12.57 33.39 3.92
N GLU A 60 -12.86 32.19 4.41
CA GLU A 60 -12.68 31.79 5.79
C GLU A 60 -11.38 31.02 5.97
N ALA A 61 -10.48 31.56 6.79
CA ALA A 61 -9.28 30.85 7.17
C ALA A 61 -9.65 29.58 7.94
N LEU A 62 -9.18 28.44 7.45
CA LEU A 62 -9.35 27.17 8.15
C LEU A 62 -8.73 27.27 9.56
N PRO A 63 -9.35 26.68 10.58
CA PRO A 63 -8.75 26.58 11.91
C PRO A 63 -7.33 25.99 11.83
N ALA A 64 -6.43 26.47 12.69
CA ALA A 64 -5.03 26.02 12.70
C ALA A 64 -4.89 24.49 12.91
N ASP A 65 -5.89 23.89 13.55
CA ASP A 65 -5.99 22.47 13.87
C ASP A 65 -6.86 21.67 12.87
N PHE A 66 -7.33 22.28 11.78
CA PHE A 66 -8.17 21.60 10.77
C PHE A 66 -7.52 20.31 10.26
N ALA A 67 -6.24 20.37 9.89
CA ALA A 67 -5.51 19.19 9.42
C ALA A 67 -5.45 18.09 10.49
N GLN A 68 -5.29 18.46 11.76
CA GLN A 68 -5.30 17.53 12.89
C GLN A 68 -6.69 16.92 13.10
N GLN A 69 -7.76 17.72 13.04
CA GLN A 69 -9.13 17.24 13.16
C GLN A 69 -9.52 16.29 12.02
N VAL A 70 -9.14 16.62 10.78
CA VAL A 70 -9.36 15.75 9.60
C VAL A 70 -8.55 14.46 9.74
N ALA A 71 -7.27 14.54 10.12
CA ALA A 71 -6.44 13.35 10.32
C ALA A 71 -7.02 12.44 11.41
N ALA A 72 -7.48 12.99 12.54
CA ALA A 72 -8.12 12.24 13.60
C ALA A 72 -9.42 11.56 13.10
N ARG A 73 -10.21 12.27 12.30
CA ARG A 73 -11.46 11.72 11.76
C ARG A 73 -11.23 10.64 10.72
N VAL A 74 -10.28 10.82 9.81
CA VAL A 74 -9.91 9.77 8.83
C VAL A 74 -9.29 8.56 9.52
N ALA A 75 -8.47 8.77 10.56
CA ALA A 75 -7.95 7.67 11.37
C ALA A 75 -9.08 6.87 12.04
N SER A 76 -10.14 7.53 12.50
CA SER A 76 -11.32 6.87 13.09
C SER A 76 -12.20 6.12 12.08
N VAL A 77 -12.15 6.51 10.79
CA VAL A 77 -12.93 5.91 9.69
C VAL A 77 -12.15 4.80 8.99
N ARG A 78 -10.86 4.58 9.33
CA ARG A 78 -10.07 3.49 8.78
C ARG A 78 -10.77 2.16 9.04
N GLN A 79 -11.14 1.51 7.94
CA GLN A 79 -11.92 0.28 7.76
C GLN A 79 -11.64 -0.84 8.78
N PRO A 80 -12.59 -1.79 8.96
CA PRO A 80 -12.55 -2.78 10.03
C PRO A 80 -11.24 -3.55 10.00
N THR A 81 -10.42 -3.28 11.00
CA THR A 81 -9.14 -3.94 11.27
C THR A 81 -9.26 -5.47 11.26
N SER A 82 -10.45 -6.03 11.50
CA SER A 82 -10.70 -7.48 11.53
C SER A 82 -10.29 -8.23 10.27
N VAL A 83 -10.50 -7.67 9.07
CA VAL A 83 -10.18 -8.36 7.81
C VAL A 83 -8.66 -8.50 7.62
N ILE A 84 -7.92 -7.44 7.93
CA ILE A 84 -6.45 -7.41 7.85
C ILE A 84 -5.85 -8.37 8.90
N HIS A 85 -6.40 -8.40 10.12
CA HIS A 85 -5.90 -9.29 11.17
C HIS A 85 -6.16 -10.77 10.85
N PHE A 86 -7.29 -11.11 10.23
CA PHE A 86 -7.60 -12.48 9.81
C PHE A 86 -6.65 -12.98 8.72
N GLU A 87 -6.39 -12.17 7.69
CA GLU A 87 -5.46 -12.53 6.62
C GLU A 87 -4.04 -12.75 7.15
N PHE A 88 -3.57 -11.86 8.04
CA PHE A 88 -2.27 -12.03 8.68
C PHE A 88 -2.19 -13.27 9.57
N ALA A 89 -3.24 -13.56 10.35
CA ALA A 89 -3.30 -14.76 11.17
C ALA A 89 -3.27 -16.03 10.31
N LEU A 90 -3.98 -16.04 9.18
CA LEU A 90 -4.00 -17.15 8.24
C LEU A 90 -2.64 -17.35 7.56
N LEU A 91 -2.00 -16.28 7.09
CA LEU A 91 -0.66 -16.32 6.50
C LEU A 91 0.38 -16.82 7.51
N PHE A 92 0.30 -16.35 8.76
CA PHE A 92 1.19 -16.81 9.81
C PHE A 92 0.99 -18.30 10.13
N ALA A 93 -0.26 -18.75 10.26
CA ALA A 93 -0.58 -20.16 10.50
C ALA A 93 -0.09 -21.04 9.35
N LEU A 94 -0.28 -20.61 8.09
CA LEU A 94 0.22 -21.31 6.91
C LEU A 94 1.75 -21.39 6.89
N ALA A 95 2.43 -20.27 7.16
CA ALA A 95 3.90 -20.24 7.24
C ALA A 95 4.42 -21.16 8.35
N ALA A 96 3.79 -21.14 9.53
CA ALA A 96 4.14 -22.03 10.63
C ALA A 96 3.95 -23.51 10.26
N ALA A 97 2.84 -23.86 9.60
CA ALA A 97 2.58 -25.22 9.13
C ALA A 97 3.60 -25.66 8.06
N LEU A 98 3.98 -24.77 7.14
CA LEU A 98 5.02 -25.04 6.13
C LEU A 98 6.39 -25.28 6.79
N VAL A 99 6.78 -24.45 7.76
CA VAL A 99 8.06 -24.64 8.48
C VAL A 99 8.04 -25.94 9.28
N ALA A 100 6.95 -26.25 9.96
CA ALA A 100 6.81 -27.48 10.73
C ALA A 100 6.86 -28.72 9.82
N SER A 101 6.11 -28.72 8.72
CA SER A 101 6.10 -29.82 7.76
C SER A 101 7.47 -30.00 7.09
N ALA A 102 8.13 -28.92 6.68
CA ALA A 102 9.50 -28.96 6.15
C ALA A 102 10.47 -29.55 7.18
N GLY A 103 10.36 -29.15 8.46
CA GLY A 103 11.16 -29.72 9.55
C GLY A 103 10.94 -31.22 9.74
N ILE A 104 9.69 -31.68 9.73
CA ILE A 104 9.33 -33.10 9.87
C ILE A 104 9.85 -33.92 8.68
N VAL A 105 9.63 -33.46 7.45
CA VAL A 105 10.12 -34.12 6.23
C VAL A 105 11.65 -34.21 6.25
N THR A 106 12.33 -33.14 6.66
CA THR A 106 13.79 -33.12 6.79
C THR A 106 14.27 -34.07 7.89
N ALA A 107 13.57 -34.18 9.01
CA ALA A 107 13.94 -35.11 10.08
C ALA A 107 13.80 -36.59 9.66
N ILE A 108 12.75 -36.92 8.90
CA ILE A 108 12.46 -38.30 8.47
C ILE A 108 13.32 -38.70 7.27
N TYR A 109 13.37 -37.85 6.24
CA TYR A 109 13.96 -38.17 4.94
C TYR A 109 15.27 -37.45 4.65
N GLY A 110 15.63 -36.45 5.46
CA GLY A 110 16.77 -35.58 5.18
C GLY A 110 18.08 -36.36 5.10
N ARG A 111 18.26 -37.42 5.89
CA ARG A 111 19.48 -38.24 5.83
C ARG A 111 19.60 -39.02 4.52
N ALA A 112 18.50 -39.49 3.94
CA ALA A 112 18.51 -40.19 2.66
C ALA A 112 18.79 -39.22 1.49
N TRP A 113 18.20 -38.03 1.54
CA TRP A 113 18.38 -36.99 0.52
C TRP A 113 19.79 -36.38 0.58
N LEU A 114 20.28 -36.05 1.79
CA LEU A 114 21.62 -35.47 1.99
C LEU A 114 22.74 -36.38 1.48
N GLN A 115 22.58 -37.71 1.54
CA GLN A 115 23.55 -38.67 1.01
C GLN A 115 23.58 -38.71 -0.52
N GLN A 116 22.47 -38.41 -1.20
CA GLN A 116 22.44 -38.30 -2.67
C GLN A 116 23.00 -36.95 -3.16
N PHE A 117 22.91 -35.92 -2.31
CA PHE A 117 23.41 -34.57 -2.60
C PHE A 117 24.85 -34.33 -2.11
N SER A 118 25.38 -35.15 -1.19
CA SER A 118 26.75 -35.02 -0.68
C SER A 118 27.81 -35.21 -1.77
N ASP A 119 27.47 -35.93 -2.84
CA ASP A 119 28.38 -36.14 -3.97
C ASP A 119 28.41 -34.94 -4.94
N LEU A 120 27.42 -34.03 -4.87
CA LEU A 120 27.29 -32.87 -5.76
C LEU A 120 27.63 -31.55 -5.08
N LEU A 121 27.57 -31.47 -3.75
CA LEU A 121 27.85 -30.25 -3.01
C LEU A 121 29.30 -30.27 -2.47
N PRO A 122 30.08 -29.19 -2.65
CA PRO A 122 31.34 -29.05 -1.93
C PRO A 122 31.08 -29.15 -0.42
N PRO A 123 32.02 -29.70 0.38
CA PRO A 123 31.77 -30.02 1.78
C PRO A 123 31.33 -28.77 2.54
N PHE A 124 30.03 -28.65 2.83
CA PHE A 124 29.51 -27.58 3.66
C PHE A 124 30.04 -27.79 5.08
N HIS A 125 30.96 -26.95 5.50
CA HIS A 125 31.53 -27.02 6.84
C HIS A 125 30.42 -26.68 7.84
N ALA A 126 30.14 -27.57 8.81
CA ALA A 126 29.15 -27.36 9.87
C ALA A 126 29.08 -25.94 10.49
N PRO A 127 30.18 -25.18 10.68
CA PRO A 127 30.09 -23.81 11.19
C PRO A 127 29.33 -22.84 10.30
N THR A 128 29.42 -22.91 8.96
CA THR A 128 28.74 -21.94 8.07
C THR A 128 27.22 -22.10 8.10
N LEU A 129 26.72 -23.33 8.22
CA LEU A 129 25.30 -23.60 8.36
C LEU A 129 24.75 -23.03 9.68
N GLY A 130 25.51 -23.14 10.77
CA GLY A 130 25.17 -22.54 12.06
C GLY A 130 25.05 -21.02 12.01
N TRP A 131 25.97 -20.34 11.32
CA TRP A 131 25.94 -18.88 11.14
C TRP A 131 24.76 -18.42 10.29
N LEU A 132 24.42 -19.14 9.22
CA LEU A 132 23.25 -18.83 8.39
C LEU A 132 21.93 -18.98 9.17
N LEU A 133 21.82 -20.03 9.98
CA LEU A 133 20.66 -20.23 10.86
C LEU A 133 20.57 -19.15 11.95
N ALA A 134 21.70 -18.77 12.55
CA ALA A 134 21.74 -17.69 13.53
C ALA A 134 21.33 -16.34 12.92
N LEU A 135 21.79 -16.04 11.70
CA LEU A 135 21.43 -14.83 10.97
C LEU A 135 19.95 -14.81 10.57
N GLY A 136 19.44 -15.94 10.06
CA GLY A 136 18.02 -16.11 9.77
C GLY A 136 17.15 -15.96 11.01
N GLY A 137 17.57 -16.55 12.13
CA GLY A 137 16.89 -16.42 13.42
C GLY A 137 16.90 -14.98 13.96
N CYS A 138 18.02 -14.28 13.84
CA CYS A 138 18.15 -12.88 14.28
C CYS A 138 17.25 -11.93 13.45
N LEU A 139 17.20 -12.12 12.13
CA LEU A 139 16.32 -11.34 11.25
C LEU A 139 14.85 -11.66 11.52
N ALA A 140 14.50 -12.93 11.68
CA ALA A 140 13.14 -13.36 11.98
C ALA A 140 12.64 -12.80 13.32
N THR A 141 13.48 -12.86 14.36
CA THR A 141 13.15 -12.31 15.69
C THR A 141 13.09 -10.79 15.69
N SER A 142 14.02 -10.10 15.02
CA SER A 142 13.97 -8.63 14.88
C SER A 142 12.72 -8.17 14.13
N TRP A 143 12.32 -8.90 13.09
CA TRP A 143 11.12 -8.60 12.32
C TRP A 143 9.84 -8.90 13.11
N LEU A 144 9.81 -10.01 13.85
CA LEU A 144 8.71 -10.35 14.75
C LEU A 144 8.55 -9.30 15.85
N LEU A 145 9.66 -8.89 16.48
CA LEU A 145 9.65 -7.90 17.54
C LEU A 145 9.26 -6.51 17.02
N GLY A 146 9.72 -6.14 15.82
CA GLY A 146 9.32 -4.90 15.14
C GLY A 146 7.82 -4.84 14.82
N ARG A 147 7.17 -5.99 14.60
CA ARG A 147 5.71 -6.06 14.46
C ARG A 147 4.97 -5.88 15.78
N TRP A 148 5.55 -6.35 16.89
CA TRP A 148 4.94 -6.22 18.22
C TRP A 148 5.12 -4.82 18.81
N HIS A 149 6.19 -4.13 18.40
CA HIS A 149 6.52 -2.77 18.86
C HIS A 149 5.77 -1.65 18.15
N GLN A 150 4.81 -1.92 17.27
CA GLN A 150 3.93 -0.86 16.76
C GLN A 150 3.14 -0.30 17.95
N PRO A 151 3.48 0.90 18.46
CA PRO A 151 2.84 1.40 19.66
C PRO A 151 1.38 1.69 19.32
N PRO A 152 0.41 1.34 20.18
CA PRO A 152 -0.86 2.04 20.14
C PRO A 152 -0.52 3.52 20.34
N THR A 153 -0.80 4.36 19.36
CA THR A 153 -0.64 5.80 19.48
C THR A 153 -1.63 6.29 20.55
N THR A 154 -1.25 6.21 21.82
CA THR A 154 -1.98 6.76 22.95
C THR A 154 -1.73 8.26 22.97
N ALA A 155 -2.46 8.98 22.12
CA ALA A 155 -2.60 10.42 22.24
C ALA A 155 -3.48 10.72 23.46
N THR A 156 -2.88 11.17 24.55
CA THR A 156 -3.56 11.83 25.66
C THR A 156 -3.04 13.26 25.74
N PRO A 157 -3.87 14.29 25.51
CA PRO A 157 -3.57 15.62 25.99
C PRO A 157 -4.39 15.92 27.26
N LEU A 158 -3.69 16.42 28.29
CA LEU A 158 -4.26 17.26 29.35
C LEU A 158 -4.31 18.70 28.86
#